data_AF-A0A934A216-F1
#
_entry.id   AF-A0A934A216-F1
#
_cell.length_a   1.000
_cell.length_b   1.000
_cell.length_c   1.000
_cell.angle_alpha   90.00
_cell.angle_beta   90.00
_cell.angle_gamma   90.00
#
_symmetry.space_group_name_H-M   'P 1'
#
loop_
_entity.id
_entity.type
_entity.pdbx_description
1 polymer ?
#
loop_
_entity_poly.entity_id
_entity_poly.type
_entity_poly.pdbx_seq_one_letter_code
_entity_poly.pdbx_strand_id
1 'polypeptide(L)'
;MMSNKWLFIIVLLSCACAGNAATTLMQKDEIFNQFYADFQKAVKIGDKEQVASMTDFDDGFTWEANERFRQIKSKAAFLKNYNEMFTATIKNKIATAKPEKIDDNSFFINWHTKNLEYSLHFYRQGDGGFKFEGLAVGPY
;
A
#
# COMPACT_ATOMS: atom_id res chain seq x y z
N MET A 1 -44.96 55.27 -15.52
CA MET A 1 -45.46 54.62 -14.30
C MET A 1 -45.78 53.17 -14.61
N MET A 2 -44.94 52.23 -14.17
CA MET A 2 -45.32 50.84 -13.87
C MET A 2 -44.27 50.26 -12.92
N SER A 3 -44.76 49.83 -11.77
CA SER A 3 -44.04 49.27 -10.61
C SER A 3 -43.65 47.82 -10.86
N ASN A 4 -42.49 47.37 -10.36
CA ASN A 4 -42.23 45.95 -10.15
C ASN A 4 -41.40 45.68 -8.87
N LYS A 5 -42.14 45.23 -7.85
CA LYS A 5 -41.92 44.01 -7.04
C LYS A 5 -40.64 43.85 -6.21
N TRP A 6 -40.79 44.11 -4.91
CA TRP A 6 -40.51 43.24 -3.75
C TRP A 6 -39.82 41.88 -4.01
N LEU A 7 -38.73 41.55 -3.31
CA LEU A 7 -38.73 40.69 -2.10
C LEU A 7 -37.30 40.25 -1.65
N PHE A 8 -37.08 40.48 -0.36
CA PHE A 8 -36.24 39.82 0.66
C PHE A 8 -35.40 38.56 0.37
N ILE A 9 -34.16 38.62 0.90
CA ILE A 9 -33.45 37.69 1.83
C ILE A 9 -33.21 36.24 1.37
N ILE A 10 -31.96 35.78 1.48
CA ILE A 10 -31.53 34.68 2.36
C ILE A 10 -29.99 34.66 2.44
N VAL A 11 -29.50 34.87 3.67
CA VAL A 11 -28.15 34.54 4.11
C VAL A 11 -28.05 33.02 4.17
N LEU A 12 -27.17 32.41 3.38
CA LEU A 12 -26.72 31.03 3.57
C LEU A 12 -25.26 31.05 4.02
N LEU A 13 -25.07 31.29 5.31
CA LEU A 13 -23.83 30.97 6.00
C LEU A 13 -23.87 29.46 6.31
N SER A 14 -23.56 28.65 5.30
CA SER A 14 -23.49 27.20 5.46
C SER A 14 -22.24 26.84 6.28
N CYS A 15 -22.51 26.25 7.44
CA CYS A 15 -21.54 25.64 8.34
C CYS A 15 -20.79 24.52 7.60
N ALA A 16 -19.60 24.81 7.06
CA ALA A 16 -18.71 23.82 6.47
C ALA A 16 -17.88 23.13 7.56
N CYS A 17 -18.51 22.31 8.39
CA CYS A 17 -17.84 21.54 9.43
C CYS A 17 -18.14 20.05 9.30
N ALA A 18 -17.84 19.45 8.14
CA ALA A 18 -17.88 17.98 7.96
C ALA A 18 -16.99 17.45 6.82
N GLY A 19 -16.17 18.28 6.18
CA GLY A 19 -15.50 17.94 4.92
C GLY A 19 -14.10 17.32 5.00
N ASN A 20 -13.47 17.21 6.17
CA ASN A 20 -12.03 16.97 6.20
C ASN A 20 -11.65 15.48 6.26
N ALA A 21 -12.41 14.65 6.97
CA ALA A 21 -12.01 13.25 7.20
C ALA A 21 -12.12 12.39 5.94
N ALA A 22 -13.27 12.41 5.25
CA ALA A 22 -13.48 11.61 4.04
C ALA A 22 -12.49 11.96 2.92
N THR A 23 -12.23 13.25 2.71
CA THR A 23 -11.27 13.76 1.72
C THR A 23 -9.84 13.34 2.05
N THR A 24 -9.46 13.34 3.33
CA THR A 24 -8.14 12.88 3.78
C THR A 24 -7.98 11.38 3.55
N LEU A 25 -9.03 10.56 3.79
CA LEU A 25 -8.97 9.12 3.56
C LEU A 25 -8.86 8.78 2.08
N MET A 26 -9.63 9.45 1.22
CA MET A 26 -9.53 9.28 -0.23
C MET A 26 -8.12 9.63 -0.74
N GLN A 27 -7.52 10.70 -0.21
CA GLN A 27 -6.15 11.08 -0.56
C GLN A 27 -5.11 10.03 -0.13
N LYS A 28 -5.27 9.41 1.05
CA LYS A 28 -4.37 8.33 1.50
C LYS A 28 -4.44 7.12 0.56
N ASP A 29 -5.64 6.74 0.15
CA ASP A 29 -5.86 5.58 -0.73
C ASP A 29 -5.26 5.85 -2.13
N GLU A 30 -5.38 7.07 -2.64
CA GLU A 30 -4.73 7.48 -3.89
C GLU A 30 -3.20 7.42 -3.82
N ILE A 31 -2.60 7.90 -2.72
CA ILE A 31 -1.15 7.82 -2.48
C ILE A 31 -0.69 6.36 -2.46
N PHE A 32 -1.44 5.49 -1.77
CA PHE A 32 -1.13 4.06 -1.74
C PHE A 32 -1.25 3.42 -3.13
N ASN A 33 -2.31 3.73 -3.88
CA ASN A 33 -2.52 3.18 -5.22
C ASN A 33 -1.36 3.54 -6.16
N GLN A 34 -0.86 4.78 -6.08
CA GLN A 34 0.32 5.19 -6.84
C GLN A 34 1.56 4.42 -6.41
N PHE A 35 1.82 4.34 -5.11
CA PHE A 35 2.93 3.57 -4.55
C PHE A 35 2.90 2.09 -5.02
N TYR A 36 1.73 1.45 -4.94
CA TYR A 36 1.60 0.04 -5.32
C TYR A 36 1.78 -0.17 -6.83
N ALA A 37 1.29 0.75 -7.67
CA ALA A 37 1.54 0.69 -9.12
C ALA A 37 3.04 0.76 -9.45
N ASP A 38 3.78 1.63 -8.76
CA ASP A 38 5.24 1.73 -8.90
C ASP A 38 5.95 0.47 -8.39
N PHE A 39 5.47 -0.12 -7.29
CA PHE A 39 5.98 -1.38 -6.76
C PHE A 39 5.78 -2.53 -7.75
N GLN A 40 4.56 -2.66 -8.31
CA GLN A 40 4.26 -3.67 -9.33
C GLN A 40 5.16 -3.51 -10.56
N LYS A 41 5.38 -2.27 -11.01
CA LYS A 41 6.27 -1.98 -12.15
C LYS A 41 7.71 -2.42 -11.86
N ALA A 42 8.25 -2.06 -10.70
CA ALA A 42 9.60 -2.44 -10.29
C ALA A 42 9.76 -3.96 -10.21
N VAL A 43 8.80 -4.66 -9.59
CA VAL A 43 8.78 -6.14 -9.52
C VAL A 43 8.69 -6.78 -10.90
N LYS A 44 7.85 -6.24 -11.80
CA LYS A 44 7.63 -6.77 -13.16
C LYS A 44 8.91 -6.73 -14.00
N ILE A 45 9.67 -5.63 -13.93
CA ILE A 45 10.91 -5.49 -14.70
C ILE A 45 12.13 -6.07 -13.97
N GLY A 46 11.96 -6.56 -12.74
CA GLY A 46 13.04 -7.12 -11.93
C GLY A 46 14.00 -6.08 -11.36
N ASP A 47 13.56 -4.83 -11.19
CA ASP A 47 14.36 -3.75 -10.62
C ASP A 47 14.46 -3.91 -9.09
N LYS A 48 15.39 -4.76 -8.68
CA LYS A 48 15.63 -5.07 -7.26
C LYS A 48 16.07 -3.86 -6.43
N GLU A 49 16.74 -2.88 -7.05
CA GLU A 49 17.18 -1.66 -6.34
C GLU A 49 15.98 -0.78 -6.02
N GLN A 50 15.06 -0.64 -6.97
CA GLN A 50 13.82 0.09 -6.74
C GLN A 50 12.91 -0.64 -5.73
N VAL A 51 12.77 -1.96 -5.82
CA VAL A 51 11.99 -2.69 -4.79
C VAL A 51 12.63 -2.52 -3.40
N ALA A 52 13.96 -2.57 -3.31
CA ALA A 52 14.65 -2.35 -2.05
C ALA A 52 14.51 -0.92 -1.52
N SER A 53 14.44 0.11 -2.38
CA SER A 53 14.19 1.49 -1.94
C SER A 53 12.77 1.68 -1.38
N MET A 54 11.83 0.86 -1.84
CA MET A 54 10.44 0.82 -1.38
C MET A 54 10.22 -0.10 -0.17
N THR A 55 11.25 -0.82 0.28
CA THR A 55 11.21 -1.72 1.43
C THR A 55 11.60 -0.97 2.69
N ASP A 56 10.98 -1.33 3.82
CA ASP A 56 11.40 -0.88 5.15
C ASP A 56 12.33 -1.91 5.79
N PHE A 57 13.63 -1.59 5.86
CA PHE A 57 14.62 -2.43 6.52
C PHE A 57 14.91 -2.02 7.97
N ASP A 58 14.38 -0.88 8.43
CA ASP A 58 14.76 -0.31 9.72
C ASP A 58 13.93 -0.93 10.85
N ASP A 59 12.63 -1.11 10.66
CA ASP A 59 11.71 -1.51 11.74
C ASP A 59 10.92 -2.80 11.48
N GLY A 60 10.68 -3.18 10.21
CA GLY A 60 9.65 -4.20 9.90
C GLY A 60 10.07 -5.38 9.03
N PHE A 61 11.20 -5.34 8.31
CA PHE A 61 11.38 -6.30 7.21
C PHE A 61 11.32 -7.77 7.65
N THR A 62 10.38 -8.54 7.10
CA THR A 62 10.25 -9.99 7.32
C THR A 62 9.95 -10.76 6.03
N TRP A 63 10.44 -11.99 5.95
CA TRP A 63 10.16 -12.87 4.81
C TRP A 63 10.01 -14.32 5.26
N GLU A 64 8.78 -14.75 5.48
CA GLU A 64 8.45 -15.97 6.21
C GLU A 64 8.30 -17.22 5.32
N ALA A 65 8.68 -17.13 4.04
CA ALA A 65 8.63 -18.28 3.15
C ALA A 65 9.54 -19.45 3.62
N ASN A 66 10.62 -19.16 4.37
CA ASN A 66 11.46 -20.15 5.06
C ASN A 66 12.40 -19.49 6.09
N GLU A 67 13.04 -20.31 6.93
CA GLU A 67 13.98 -19.86 7.97
C GLU A 67 15.17 -19.05 7.45
N ARG A 68 15.72 -19.42 6.28
CA ARG A 68 16.86 -18.71 5.70
C ARG A 68 16.49 -17.27 5.36
N PHE A 69 15.30 -17.05 4.80
CA PHE A 69 14.86 -15.71 4.42
C PHE A 69 14.42 -14.84 5.60
N ARG A 70 13.96 -15.44 6.71
CA ARG A 70 13.69 -14.69 7.94
C ARG A 70 14.89 -13.91 8.49
N GLN A 71 16.11 -14.38 8.19
CA GLN A 71 17.36 -13.75 8.61
C GLN A 71 17.80 -12.58 7.71
N ILE A 72 17.11 -12.34 6.59
CA ILE A 72 17.39 -11.21 5.72
C ILE A 72 16.79 -9.97 6.38
N LYS A 73 17.64 -9.09 6.92
CA LYS A 73 17.24 -7.86 7.62
C LYS A 73 17.85 -6.58 7.04
N SER A 74 18.62 -6.67 5.96
CA SER A 74 19.31 -5.53 5.37
C SER A 74 19.09 -5.43 3.87
N LYS A 75 19.18 -4.21 3.34
CA LYS A 75 19.13 -3.93 1.91
C LYS A 75 20.12 -4.79 1.12
N ALA A 76 21.37 -4.91 1.58
CA ALA A 76 22.39 -5.70 0.88
C ALA A 76 22.03 -7.20 0.81
N ALA A 77 21.52 -7.76 1.91
CA ALA A 77 21.09 -9.16 1.94
C ALA A 77 19.85 -9.38 1.06
N PHE A 78 18.91 -8.44 1.07
CA PHE A 78 17.73 -8.45 0.19
C PHE A 78 18.13 -8.47 -1.28
N LEU A 79 19.00 -7.54 -1.71
CA LEU A 79 19.47 -7.43 -3.09
C LEU A 79 20.21 -8.68 -3.58
N LYS A 80 20.92 -9.37 -2.67
CA LYS A 80 21.60 -10.63 -2.95
C LYS A 80 20.63 -11.78 -3.18
N ASN A 81 19.52 -11.82 -2.44
CA ASN A 81 18.56 -12.93 -2.45
C ASN A 81 17.28 -12.63 -3.27
N TYR A 82 17.18 -11.44 -3.89
CA TYR A 82 15.97 -10.95 -4.54
C TYR A 82 15.31 -11.95 -5.49
N ASN A 83 16.09 -12.62 -6.35
CA ASN A 83 15.55 -13.57 -7.34
C ASN A 83 14.98 -14.85 -6.70
N GLU A 84 15.50 -15.23 -5.53
CA GLU A 84 15.02 -16.41 -4.80
C GLU A 84 13.81 -16.06 -3.93
N MET A 85 13.69 -14.80 -3.49
CA MET A 85 12.54 -14.27 -2.77
C MET A 85 11.39 -13.99 -3.75
N PHE A 86 11.60 -13.16 -4.77
CA PHE A 86 10.62 -12.81 -5.79
C PHE A 86 10.60 -13.84 -6.92
N THR A 87 10.15 -15.05 -6.59
CA THR A 87 9.93 -16.13 -7.56
C THR A 87 8.92 -15.73 -8.65
N ALA A 88 8.91 -16.45 -9.77
CA ALA A 88 7.92 -16.22 -10.83
C ALA A 88 6.48 -16.27 -10.31
N THR A 89 6.17 -17.19 -9.39
CA THR A 89 4.86 -17.30 -8.73
C THR A 89 4.51 -16.04 -7.96
N ILE A 90 5.43 -15.55 -7.11
CA ILE A 90 5.19 -14.35 -6.30
C ILE A 90 5.08 -13.10 -7.18
N LYS A 91 5.93 -12.97 -8.19
CA LYS A 91 5.84 -11.89 -9.19
C LYS A 91 4.48 -11.88 -9.88
N ASN A 92 3.97 -13.06 -10.27
CA ASN A 92 2.65 -13.17 -10.88
C ASN A 92 1.54 -12.77 -9.91
N LYS A 93 1.63 -13.18 -8.63
CA LYS A 93 0.64 -12.78 -7.60
C LYS A 93 0.61 -11.27 -7.41
N ILE A 94 1.78 -10.63 -7.28
CA ILE A 94 1.90 -9.16 -7.20
C ILE A 94 1.30 -8.49 -8.43
N ALA A 95 1.56 -9.01 -9.64
CA ALA A 95 1.07 -8.43 -10.88
C ALA A 95 -0.47 -8.44 -11.01
N THR A 96 -1.15 -9.42 -10.40
CA THR A 96 -2.60 -9.61 -10.55
C THR A 96 -3.42 -9.21 -9.33
N ALA A 97 -2.79 -9.10 -8.16
CA ALA A 97 -3.49 -8.82 -6.91
C ALA A 97 -3.99 -7.37 -6.87
N LYS A 98 -5.17 -7.21 -6.28
CA LYS A 98 -5.70 -5.92 -5.83
C LYS A 98 -5.44 -5.83 -4.34
N PRO A 99 -4.70 -4.82 -3.86
CA PRO A 99 -4.51 -4.66 -2.43
C PRO A 99 -5.84 -4.41 -1.73
N GLU A 100 -5.99 -5.04 -0.59
CA GLU A 100 -7.07 -4.81 0.34
C GLU A 100 -6.58 -3.85 1.43
N LYS A 101 -7.45 -2.94 1.85
CA LYS A 101 -7.18 -2.02 2.95
C LYS A 101 -7.54 -2.70 4.26
N ILE A 102 -6.59 -2.76 5.20
CA ILE A 102 -6.84 -3.31 6.55
C ILE A 102 -7.29 -2.19 7.47
N ASP A 103 -6.55 -1.08 7.47
CA ASP A 103 -6.86 0.13 8.22
C ASP A 103 -6.39 1.39 7.47
N ASP A 104 -6.44 2.54 8.13
CA ASP A 104 -6.05 3.84 7.58
C ASP A 104 -4.58 3.95 7.10
N ASN A 105 -3.72 3.06 7.57
CA ASN A 105 -2.28 3.09 7.39
C ASN A 105 -1.73 1.79 6.81
N SER A 106 -2.55 0.77 6.56
CA SER A 106 -2.04 -0.54 6.14
C SER A 106 -2.88 -1.19 5.04
N PHE A 107 -2.17 -1.84 4.13
CA PHE A 107 -2.72 -2.60 3.01
C PHE A 107 -2.00 -3.94 2.90
N PHE A 108 -2.69 -4.92 2.35
CA PHE A 108 -2.12 -6.22 2.07
C PHE A 108 -2.57 -6.76 0.72
N ILE A 109 -1.77 -7.65 0.13
CA ILE A 109 -2.27 -8.59 -0.87
C ILE A 109 -2.14 -9.99 -0.28
N ASN A 110 -3.18 -10.78 -0.45
CA ASN A 110 -3.25 -12.17 0.02
C ASN A 110 -3.36 -13.14 -1.17
N TRP A 111 -2.86 -14.34 -0.99
CA TRP A 111 -3.26 -15.47 -1.82
C TRP A 111 -3.10 -16.78 -1.08
N HIS A 112 -3.95 -17.73 -1.45
CA HIS A 112 -3.98 -19.04 -0.81
C HIS A 112 -3.36 -20.11 -1.69
N THR A 113 -2.82 -21.12 -1.02
CA THR A 113 -2.53 -22.44 -1.57
C THR A 113 -3.36 -23.46 -0.79
N LYS A 114 -3.11 -24.77 -0.96
CA LYS A 114 -3.93 -25.81 -0.33
C LYS A 114 -4.02 -25.69 1.20
N ASN A 115 -2.92 -25.29 1.86
CA ASN A 115 -2.82 -25.28 3.33
C ASN A 115 -2.23 -23.97 3.89
N LEU A 116 -1.92 -22.99 3.02
CA LEU A 116 -1.18 -21.80 3.41
C LEU A 116 -1.81 -20.55 2.80
N GLU A 117 -1.89 -19.50 3.61
CA GLU A 117 -2.06 -18.12 3.19
C GLU A 117 -0.69 -17.44 3.09
N TYR A 118 -0.51 -16.66 2.04
CA TYR A 118 0.62 -15.77 1.85
C TYR A 118 0.12 -14.34 1.81
N SER A 119 0.78 -13.46 2.54
CA SER A 119 0.38 -12.05 2.61
C SER A 119 1.59 -11.15 2.43
N LEU A 120 1.51 -10.18 1.51
CA LEU A 120 2.51 -9.11 1.39
C LEU A 120 1.94 -7.84 2.01
N HIS A 121 2.69 -7.26 2.94
CA HIS A 121 2.23 -6.17 3.80
C HIS A 121 2.85 -4.83 3.39
N PHE A 122 2.03 -3.79 3.38
CA PHE A 122 2.43 -2.43 3.09
C PHE A 122 1.87 -1.49 4.14
N TYR A 123 2.69 -0.56 4.60
CA TYR A 123 2.30 0.33 5.68
C TYR A 123 2.79 1.76 5.46
N ARG A 124 2.04 2.70 6.02
CA ARG A 124 2.27 4.12 5.88
C ARG A 124 3.37 4.59 6.83
N GLN A 125 4.27 5.40 6.30
CA GLN A 125 5.34 6.06 7.05
C GLN A 125 4.88 7.37 7.67
N GLY A 126 5.65 7.89 8.62
CA GLY A 126 5.40 9.20 9.24
C GLY A 126 5.46 10.37 8.25
N ASP A 127 6.17 10.23 7.13
CA ASP A 127 6.24 11.22 6.04
C ASP A 127 5.02 11.18 5.10
N GLY A 128 4.10 10.24 5.31
CA GLY A 128 2.90 10.05 4.51
C GLY A 128 3.04 9.11 3.31
N GLY A 129 4.27 8.68 2.97
CA GLY A 129 4.55 7.64 1.98
C GLY A 129 4.25 6.23 2.51
N PHE A 130 4.50 5.22 1.68
CA PHE A 130 4.31 3.82 2.05
C PHE A 130 5.61 3.03 1.90
N LYS A 131 5.72 1.94 2.65
CA LYS A 131 6.80 0.95 2.55
C LYS A 131 6.24 -0.46 2.49
N PHE A 132 7.00 -1.31 1.82
CA PHE A 132 6.83 -2.75 1.82
C PHE A 132 7.53 -3.34 3.04
N GLU A 133 6.78 -4.08 3.87
CA GLU A 133 7.27 -4.67 5.11
C GLU A 133 7.73 -6.12 4.89
N GLY A 134 7.15 -6.86 3.96
CA GLY A 134 7.54 -8.25 3.80
C GLY A 134 6.47 -9.21 3.38
N LEU A 135 6.83 -10.49 3.45
CA LEU A 135 5.96 -11.63 3.19
C LEU A 135 5.71 -12.39 4.50
N ALA A 136 4.45 -12.48 4.92
CA ALA A 136 3.99 -13.35 5.98
C ALA A 136 3.39 -14.65 5.40
N VAL A 137 3.46 -15.74 6.17
CA VAL A 137 2.87 -17.04 5.80
C VAL A 137 2.11 -17.63 6.98
N GLY A 138 0.81 -17.91 6.79
CA GLY A 138 -0.08 -18.45 7.82
C GLY A 138 -0.85 -19.69 7.35
N PRO A 139 -1.54 -20.40 8.26
CA PRO A 139 -2.45 -21.49 7.90
C PRO A 139 -3.69 -20.96 7.16
N TYR A 140 -4.19 -21.72 6.19
CA TYR A 140 -5.47 -21.49 5.49
C TYR A 140 -6.34 -22.75 5.51
#